data_AF-A0A2P6WAJ6-F1
#
_entry.id   AF-A0A2P6WAJ6-F1
#
_cell.length_a   1.000
_cell.length_b   1.000
_cell.length_c   1.000
_cell.angle_alpha   90.00
_cell.angle_beta   90.00
_cell.angle_gamma   90.00
#
_symmetry.space_group_name_H-M   'P 1'
#
loop_
_entity.id
_entity.type
_entity.pdbx_description
1 polymer ?
#
loop_
_entity_poly.entity_id
_entity_poly.type
_entity_poly.pdbx_seq_one_letter_code
_entity_poly.pdbx_strand_id
1 'polypeptide(L)'
;RRMNWKLLKYVYAFSTIGIALSKEERYQGWTKYQYPSKIRQMGSSRASRNKLEEISKKLGEKLHISLNESKSMMPFVALLLEYDEKKFAEQLELDEDEIQFIQEFR
;
A
#
# COMPACT_ATOMS: atom_id res chain seq x y z
N ARG A 1 15.66 2.94 15.14
CA ARG A 1 15.14 4.34 15.11
C ARG A 1 15.22 4.92 16.52
N ARG A 2 15.79 6.12 16.73
CA ARG A 2 15.89 6.75 18.07
C ARG A 2 14.76 7.76 18.28
N MET A 3 14.17 7.83 19.47
CA MET A 3 13.13 8.81 19.84
C MET A 3 13.77 10.15 20.23
N ASN A 4 14.31 10.87 19.24
CA ASN A 4 14.92 12.19 19.48
C ASN A 4 13.90 13.32 19.30
N TRP A 5 13.23 13.69 20.39
CA TRP A 5 12.23 14.77 20.41
C TRP A 5 12.79 16.16 20.11
N LYS A 6 14.11 16.38 20.21
CA LYS A 6 14.75 17.66 19.86
C LYS A 6 14.56 18.03 18.38
N LEU A 7 14.24 17.05 17.53
CA LEU A 7 13.98 17.28 16.11
C LEU A 7 12.61 17.89 15.82
N LEU A 8 11.68 17.88 16.78
CA LEU A 8 10.34 18.45 16.58
C LEU A 8 10.38 19.93 16.18
N LYS A 9 11.36 20.71 16.66
CA LYS A 9 11.52 22.11 16.26
C LYS A 9 11.66 22.29 14.75
N TYR A 10 12.33 21.35 14.08
CA TYR A 10 12.48 21.37 12.63
C TYR A 10 11.21 20.90 11.93
N VAL A 11 10.51 19.89 12.49
CA VAL A 11 9.22 19.43 11.94
C VAL A 11 8.21 20.57 11.92
N TYR A 12 8.10 21.34 13.01
CA TYR A 12 7.21 22.51 13.05
C TYR A 12 7.66 23.59 12.08
N ALA A 13 8.96 23.95 12.07
CA ALA A 13 9.49 24.97 11.17
C ALA A 13 9.18 24.64 9.69
N PHE A 14 9.37 23.39 9.26
CA PHE A 14 9.09 22.98 7.89
C PHE A 14 7.60 22.79 7.59
N SER A 15 6.83 22.21 8.51
CA SER A 15 5.42 21.86 8.26
C SER A 15 4.45 23.04 8.36
N THR A 16 4.84 24.15 8.99
CA THR A 16 3.95 25.33 9.12
C THR A 16 4.49 26.51 8.33
N ILE A 17 5.52 27.17 8.85
CA ILE A 17 6.12 28.39 8.27
C ILE A 17 6.75 28.07 6.93
N GLY A 18 7.47 26.94 6.82
CA GLY A 18 8.08 26.50 5.56
C GLY A 18 7.05 26.38 4.42
N ILE A 19 5.93 25.71 4.65
CA ILE A 19 4.85 25.58 3.65
C ILE A 19 4.24 26.95 3.31
N ALA A 20 4.13 27.87 4.27
CA ALA A 20 3.58 29.20 4.02
C ALA A 20 4.51 30.05 3.15
N LEU A 21 5.83 29.98 3.38
CA LEU A 21 6.84 30.76 2.65
C LEU A 21 7.13 30.18 1.26
N SER A 22 6.97 28.87 1.03
CA SER A 22 7.22 28.25 -0.26
C SER A 22 6.15 28.54 -1.33
N LYS A 23 5.06 29.23 -0.99
CA LYS A 23 3.99 29.54 -1.93
C LYS A 23 4.30 30.83 -2.68
N GLU A 24 4.07 30.83 -3.99
CA GLU A 24 4.14 32.05 -4.82
C GLU A 24 3.03 33.05 -4.44
N GLU A 25 1.82 32.54 -4.17
CA GLU A 25 0.67 33.35 -3.76
C GLU A 25 -0.10 32.73 -2.60
N ARG A 26 -0.80 33.59 -1.85
CA ARG A 26 -1.68 33.15 -0.76
C ARG A 26 -2.96 32.52 -1.30
N TYR A 27 -3.45 31.46 -0.63
CA TYR A 27 -4.80 30.95 -0.90
C TYR A 27 -5.83 32.02 -0.52
N GLN A 28 -6.68 32.38 -1.47
CA GLN A 28 -7.76 33.34 -1.27
C GLN A 28 -9.03 32.61 -0.79
N GLY A 29 -9.83 33.28 0.04
CA GLY A 29 -11.12 32.77 0.51
C GLY A 29 -11.03 31.88 1.76
N TRP A 30 -12.18 31.32 2.15
CA TRP A 30 -12.34 30.50 3.35
C TRP A 30 -12.04 29.02 3.06
N THR A 31 -11.12 28.43 3.83
CA THR A 31 -10.86 26.99 3.77
C THR A 31 -11.64 26.28 4.87
N LYS A 32 -12.50 25.33 4.50
CA LYS A 32 -13.23 24.50 5.45
C LYS A 32 -12.28 23.62 6.25
N TYR A 33 -12.46 23.57 7.56
CA TYR A 33 -11.75 22.60 8.40
C TYR A 33 -12.24 21.19 8.08
N GLN A 34 -11.32 20.31 7.68
CA GLN A 34 -11.61 18.93 7.29
C GLN A 34 -10.58 17.98 7.88
N TYR A 35 -10.98 16.71 8.06
CA TYR A 35 -10.07 15.67 8.50
C TYR A 35 -8.95 15.45 7.47
N PRO A 36 -7.69 15.21 7.90
CA PRO A 36 -6.57 14.97 6.98
C PRO A 36 -6.83 13.82 6.02
N SER A 37 -6.81 14.12 4.73
CA SER A 37 -7.09 13.16 3.65
C SER A 37 -6.13 11.96 3.67
N LYS A 38 -4.84 12.19 3.98
CA LYS A 38 -3.83 11.13 4.00
C LYS A 38 -4.13 10.07 5.06
N ILE A 39 -4.54 10.46 6.26
CA ILE A 39 -4.87 9.51 7.33
C ILE A 39 -6.10 8.70 6.93
N ARG A 40 -7.11 9.36 6.35
CA ARG A 40 -8.30 8.69 5.83
C ARG A 40 -7.94 7.64 4.76
N GLN A 41 -7.10 7.99 3.79
CA GLN A 41 -6.63 7.08 2.74
C GLN A 41 -5.82 5.90 3.29
N MET A 42 -4.96 6.15 4.28
CA MET A 42 -4.19 5.09 4.94
C MET A 42 -5.10 4.10 5.68
N GLY A 43 -6.16 4.61 6.31
CA GLY A 43 -7.19 3.79 6.95
C GLY A 43 -7.99 2.96 5.95
N SER A 44 -8.51 3.60 4.89
CA SER A 44 -9.35 2.91 3.89
C SER A 44 -8.59 1.82 3.13
N SER A 45 -7.31 2.03 2.82
CA SER A 45 -6.47 1.04 2.12
C SER A 45 -5.86 -0.01 3.04
N ARG A 46 -6.10 0.03 4.37
CA ARG A 46 -5.44 -0.88 5.32
C ARG A 46 -5.81 -2.34 5.07
N ALA A 47 -7.10 -2.62 4.87
CA ALA A 47 -7.59 -3.97 4.67
C ALA A 47 -7.02 -4.59 3.38
N SER A 48 -7.07 -3.87 2.26
CA SER A 48 -6.52 -4.36 0.98
C SER A 48 -5.00 -4.56 1.04
N ARG A 49 -4.26 -3.66 1.70
CA ARG A 49 -2.81 -3.81 1.90
C ARG A 49 -2.47 -5.03 2.74
N ASN A 50 -3.25 -5.31 3.79
CA ASN A 50 -3.07 -6.50 4.62
C ASN A 50 -3.32 -7.79 3.81
N LYS A 51 -4.45 -7.86 3.07
CA LYS A 51 -4.77 -9.02 2.21
C LYS A 51 -3.68 -9.27 1.16
N LEU A 52 -3.22 -8.20 0.51
CA LEU A 52 -2.10 -8.28 -0.44
C LEU A 52 -0.81 -8.80 0.23
N GLU A 53 -0.50 -8.35 1.44
CA GLU A 53 0.69 -8.76 2.18
C GLU A 53 0.64 -10.24 2.60
N GLU A 54 -0.52 -10.71 3.04
CA GLU A 54 -0.76 -12.12 3.41
C GLU A 54 -0.58 -13.05 2.21
N ILE A 55 -1.24 -12.76 1.09
CA ILE A 55 -1.12 -13.55 -0.15
C ILE A 55 0.32 -13.51 -0.67
N SER A 56 0.95 -12.33 -0.65
CA SER A 56 2.34 -12.19 -1.10
C SER A 56 3.32 -12.97 -0.22
N LYS A 57 3.02 -13.12 1.07
CA LYS A 57 3.85 -13.92 1.99
C LYS A 57 3.72 -15.40 1.66
N LYS A 58 2.50 -15.91 1.47
CA LYS A 58 2.26 -17.30 1.03
C LYS A 58 2.98 -17.61 -0.28
N LEU A 59 2.83 -16.73 -1.27
CA LEU A 59 3.49 -16.85 -2.56
C LEU A 59 5.02 -16.80 -2.43
N GLY A 60 5.55 -15.92 -1.59
CA GLY A 60 6.98 -15.80 -1.31
C GLY A 60 7.57 -17.06 -0.68
N GLU A 61 6.83 -17.71 0.22
CA GLU A 61 7.23 -18.97 0.84
C GLU A 61 7.26 -20.12 -0.17
N LYS A 62 6.26 -20.22 -1.07
CA LYS A 62 6.18 -21.28 -2.09
C LYS A 62 7.19 -21.11 -3.23
N LEU A 63 7.44 -19.86 -3.63
CA LEU A 63 8.34 -19.56 -4.76
C LEU A 63 9.76 -19.19 -4.34
N HIS A 64 10.03 -19.11 -3.04
CA HIS A 64 11.33 -18.71 -2.48
C HIS A 64 11.80 -17.32 -2.93
N ILE A 65 10.86 -16.37 -3.01
CA ILE A 65 11.12 -14.98 -3.42
C ILE A 65 10.84 -13.99 -2.28
N SER A 66 11.42 -12.80 -2.37
CA SER A 66 11.19 -11.75 -1.40
C SER A 66 9.72 -11.25 -1.44
N LEU A 67 9.22 -10.72 -0.32
CA LEU A 67 7.87 -10.16 -0.25
C LEU A 67 7.61 -9.06 -1.29
N ASN A 68 8.62 -8.24 -1.58
CA ASN A 68 8.50 -7.15 -2.54
C ASN A 68 8.44 -7.67 -3.98
N GLU A 69 9.21 -8.72 -4.27
CA GLU A 69 9.16 -9.40 -5.57
C GLU A 69 7.82 -10.10 -5.77
N SER A 70 7.36 -10.81 -4.75
CA SER A 70 6.06 -11.49 -4.73
C SER A 70 4.89 -10.54 -5.02
N LYS A 71 4.89 -9.35 -4.41
CA LYS A 71 3.89 -8.29 -4.71
C LYS A 71 3.95 -7.83 -6.16
N SER A 72 5.15 -7.70 -6.72
CA SER A 72 5.36 -7.23 -8.09
C SER A 72 4.93 -8.28 -9.12
N MET A 73 5.00 -9.57 -8.76
CA MET A 73 4.65 -10.69 -9.62
C MET A 73 3.14 -11.00 -9.66
N MET A 74 2.31 -10.33 -8.85
CA MET A 74 0.86 -10.59 -8.80
C MET A 74 0.16 -10.58 -10.16
N PRO A 75 0.39 -9.62 -11.08
CA PRO A 75 -0.23 -9.64 -12.40
C PRO A 75 0.18 -10.86 -13.24
N PHE A 76 1.40 -11.38 -13.04
CA PHE A 76 1.86 -12.58 -13.72
C PHE A 76 1.18 -13.84 -13.15
N VAL A 77 0.99 -13.91 -11.84
CA VAL A 77 0.25 -15.02 -11.20
C VAL A 77 -1.21 -15.01 -11.65
N ALA A 78 -1.83 -13.84 -11.81
CA ALA A 78 -3.18 -13.73 -12.37
C ALA A 78 -3.28 -14.34 -13.77
N LEU A 79 -2.28 -14.09 -14.64
CA LEU A 79 -2.21 -14.69 -15.97
C LEU A 79 -2.01 -16.22 -15.93
N LEU A 80 -1.20 -16.72 -14.99
CA LEU A 80 -1.00 -18.17 -14.81
C LEU A 80 -2.28 -18.89 -14.37
N LEU A 81 -3.04 -18.28 -13.45
CA LEU A 81 -4.32 -18.82 -13.00
C LEU A 81 -5.38 -18.88 -14.11
N GLU A 82 -5.35 -17.96 -15.07
CA GLU A 82 -6.25 -18.01 -16.24
C GLU A 82 -5.93 -19.18 -17.17
N TYR A 83 -4.65 -19.54 -17.31
CA TYR A 83 -4.24 -20.64 -18.17
C TYR A 83 -4.65 -22.02 -17.62
N ASP A 84 -4.42 -22.26 -16.33
CA ASP A 84 -4.82 -23.51 -15.66
C ASP A 84 -5.03 -23.29 -14.15
N GLU A 85 -6.22 -22.79 -13.81
CA GLU A 85 -6.58 -22.40 -12.45
C GLU A 85 -6.35 -23.54 -11.45
N LYS A 86 -6.82 -24.75 -11.77
CA LYS A 86 -6.80 -25.89 -10.84
C LYS A 86 -5.37 -26.29 -10.48
N LYS A 87 -4.51 -26.40 -11.49
CA LYS A 87 -3.13 -26.81 -11.29
C LYS A 87 -2.35 -25.79 -10.46
N PHE A 88 -2.47 -24.52 -10.79
CA PHE A 88 -1.71 -23.47 -10.10
C PHE A 88 -2.28 -23.14 -8.71
N ALA A 89 -3.61 -23.21 -8.52
CA ALA A 89 -4.23 -23.07 -7.21
C ALA A 89 -3.77 -24.18 -6.25
N GLU A 90 -3.69 -25.43 -6.72
CA GLU A 90 -3.21 -26.55 -5.91
C GLU A 90 -1.71 -26.43 -5.58
N GLN A 91 -0.87 -26.06 -6.56
CA GLN A 91 0.56 -25.88 -6.34
C GLN A 91 0.91 -24.72 -5.40
N LEU A 92 0.13 -23.65 -5.43
CA LEU A 92 0.33 -22.46 -4.60
C LEU A 92 -0.48 -22.48 -3.30
N GLU A 93 -1.31 -23.52 -3.10
CA GLU A 93 -2.23 -23.67 -1.96
C GLU A 93 -3.09 -22.40 -1.74
N LEU A 94 -3.67 -21.90 -2.83
CA LEU A 94 -4.50 -20.69 -2.82
C LEU A 94 -5.95 -21.02 -2.45
N ASP A 95 -6.55 -20.16 -1.65
CA ASP A 95 -7.97 -20.23 -1.32
C ASP A 95 -8.83 -19.50 -2.37
N GLU A 96 -10.13 -19.80 -2.44
CA GLU A 96 -11.05 -19.18 -3.41
C GLU A 96 -11.06 -17.64 -3.29
N ASP A 97 -11.04 -17.14 -2.05
CA ASP A 97 -10.98 -15.70 -1.75
C ASP A 97 -9.67 -15.05 -2.21
N GLU A 98 -8.57 -15.81 -2.27
CA GLU A 98 -7.25 -15.33 -2.71
C GLU A 98 -7.19 -15.30 -4.25
N ILE A 99 -7.74 -16.32 -4.91
CA ILE A 99 -7.84 -16.39 -6.38
C ILE A 99 -8.65 -15.20 -6.90
N GLN A 100 -9.82 -14.93 -6.31
CA GLN A 100 -10.64 -13.79 -6.71
C GLN A 100 -9.89 -12.46 -6.55
N PHE A 101 -9.13 -12.30 -5.46
CA PHE A 101 -8.34 -11.09 -5.22
C PHE A 101 -7.19 -10.94 -6.22
N ILE A 102 -6.51 -12.03 -6.59
CA ILE A 102 -5.42 -12.00 -7.57
C ILE A 102 -5.96 -11.61 -8.95
N GLN A 103 -7.16 -12.07 -9.32
CA GLN A 103 -7.82 -11.69 -10.58
C GLN A 103 -8.13 -10.19 -10.69
N GLU A 104 -8.24 -9.46 -9.56
CA GLU A 104 -8.43 -7.99 -9.56
C GLU A 104 -7.19 -7.21 -10.05
N PHE A 105 -6.00 -7.83 -10.12
CA PHE A 105 -4.75 -7.17 -10.54
C PHE A 105 -4.53 -7.13 -12.05
N ARG A 106 -5.52 -7.57 -12.82
CA ARG A 106 -5.61 -7.38 -14.26
C ARG A 106 -6.05 -5.96 -14.60
#